data_AF-A0A7C2Z786-F1
#
_entry.id   AF-A0A7C2Z786-F1
#
_cell.length_a   1.000
_cell.length_b   1.000
_cell.length_c   1.000
_cell.angle_alpha   90.00
_cell.angle_beta   90.00
_cell.angle_gamma   90.00
#
_symmetry.space_group_name_H-M   'P 1'
#
loop_
_entity.id
_entity.type
_entity.pdbx_description
1 polymer ?
#
loop_
_entity_poly.entity_id
_entity_poly.type
_entity_poly.pdbx_seq_one_letter_code
_entity_poly.pdbx_strand_id
1 'polypeptide(L)'
;MGWRVARFWEHELLRDPRAVRRRLRAILRTRRRAMNQQQIAHTTQERLEAWRRACTRRGKLSRSTLAAGVVALHQLRRAESLPASRETLFRAGGELKQSRGKSLTTILSAYGLTTDYLKEVTTRQAHQDAQRLLEALEWGALLTPLTRDDRDALLRQLIGALVQLAQAQLQQQAVRVRVDWRQSPWEWMRQILAAARERAPDVVEQHLMGAKLQTRFRDLQFPALPAHAADVATGRKGDFELPTASGGVVLHVTAHPTSALIEKCQENLRQRLLPIILTLREKEAHALALAEDKGVAQQIAVVPIEHFVATNLIEMATERQIPLDEALRALLNAYNQRVELAETNRSCRIELE
;
A
#
# COMPACT_ATOMS: atom_id res chain seq x y z
N MET A 1 -54.25 18.00 -6.84
CA MET A 1 -53.51 18.96 -5.98
C MET A 1 -53.11 20.27 -6.68
N GLY A 2 -53.20 20.39 -8.02
CA GLY A 2 -52.81 21.61 -8.76
C GLY A 2 -53.80 22.80 -8.74
N TRP A 3 -55.11 22.54 -8.67
CA TRP A 3 -56.13 23.61 -8.71
C TRP A 3 -56.16 24.50 -7.46
N ARG A 4 -55.85 23.95 -6.28
CA ARG A 4 -55.78 24.73 -5.03
C ARG A 4 -54.55 25.64 -4.95
N VAL A 5 -53.43 25.23 -5.57
CA VAL A 5 -52.22 26.06 -5.65
C VAL A 5 -52.43 27.19 -6.66
N ALA A 6 -53.06 26.92 -7.81
CA ALA A 6 -53.37 27.93 -8.81
C ALA A 6 -54.28 29.05 -8.27
N ARG A 7 -55.38 28.70 -7.57
CA ARG A 7 -56.31 29.66 -6.95
C ARG A 7 -55.66 30.49 -5.82
N PHE A 8 -54.71 29.91 -5.09
CA PHE A 8 -53.96 30.62 -4.04
C PHE A 8 -53.07 31.71 -4.65
N TRP A 9 -52.36 31.42 -5.74
CA TRP A 9 -51.53 32.41 -6.43
C TRP A 9 -52.36 33.49 -7.13
N GLU A 10 -53.51 33.17 -7.72
CA GLU A 10 -54.42 34.19 -8.32
C GLU A 10 -54.92 35.21 -7.28
N HIS A 11 -55.31 34.76 -6.09
CA HIS A 11 -55.84 35.63 -5.04
C HIS A 11 -54.74 36.48 -4.35
N GLU A 12 -53.49 35.98 -4.30
CA GLU A 12 -52.32 36.68 -3.75
C GLU A 12 -51.70 37.66 -4.78
N LEU A 13 -51.74 37.32 -6.07
CA LEU A 13 -51.33 38.18 -7.20
C LEU A 13 -52.18 39.46 -7.28
N LEU A 14 -53.48 39.36 -6.98
CA LEU A 14 -54.42 40.50 -6.97
C LEU A 14 -54.23 41.42 -5.76
N ARG A 15 -53.69 40.92 -4.63
CA ARG A 15 -53.49 41.70 -3.39
C ARG A 15 -52.13 42.37 -3.28
N ASP A 16 -51.04 41.68 -3.63
CA ASP A 16 -49.68 42.26 -3.63
C ASP A 16 -48.80 41.59 -4.70
N PRO A 17 -48.82 42.12 -5.94
CA PRO A 17 -47.97 41.65 -7.03
C PRO A 17 -46.47 41.72 -6.71
N ARG A 18 -46.04 42.61 -5.80
CA ARG A 18 -44.63 42.77 -5.42
C ARG A 18 -44.21 41.64 -4.47
N ALA A 19 -45.06 41.22 -3.53
CA ALA A 19 -44.79 40.07 -2.66
C ALA A 19 -44.65 38.76 -3.43
N VAL A 20 -45.53 38.50 -4.40
CA VAL A 20 -45.46 37.33 -5.28
C VAL A 20 -44.16 37.32 -6.10
N ARG A 21 -43.78 38.45 -6.71
CA ARG A 21 -42.51 38.58 -7.44
C ARG A 21 -41.28 38.34 -6.56
N ARG A 22 -41.29 38.80 -5.30
CA ARG A 22 -40.19 38.53 -4.34
C ARG A 22 -40.08 37.04 -4.01
N ARG A 23 -41.19 36.36 -3.73
CA ARG A 23 -41.21 34.91 -3.43
C ARG A 23 -40.75 34.09 -4.63
N LEU A 24 -41.23 34.38 -5.83
CA LEU A 24 -40.78 33.71 -7.07
C LEU A 24 -39.29 33.94 -7.34
N ARG A 25 -38.78 35.17 -7.16
CA ARG A 25 -37.35 35.46 -7.27
C ARG A 25 -36.52 34.69 -6.23
N ALA A 26 -37.01 34.55 -5.00
CA ALA A 26 -36.36 33.77 -3.96
C ALA A 26 -36.29 32.28 -4.34
N ILE A 27 -37.40 31.68 -4.79
CA ILE A 27 -37.46 30.27 -5.23
C ILE A 27 -36.52 30.02 -6.41
N LEU A 28 -36.53 30.90 -7.43
CA LEU A 28 -35.65 30.79 -8.60
C LEU A 28 -34.18 30.93 -8.23
N ARG A 29 -33.83 31.83 -7.30
CA ARG A 29 -32.46 31.97 -6.77
C ARG A 29 -32.02 30.71 -6.02
N THR A 30 -32.88 30.13 -5.18
CA THR A 30 -32.58 28.88 -4.46
C THR A 30 -32.39 27.71 -5.42
N ARG A 31 -33.27 27.54 -6.42
CA ARG A 31 -33.12 26.50 -7.45
C ARG A 31 -31.84 26.66 -8.27
N ARG A 32 -31.54 27.89 -8.71
CA ARG A 32 -30.32 28.18 -9.47
C ARG A 32 -29.06 27.90 -8.65
N ARG A 33 -29.07 28.23 -7.35
CA ARG A 33 -27.97 27.91 -6.42
C ARG A 33 -27.79 26.40 -6.26
N ALA A 34 -28.87 25.65 -6.06
CA ALA A 34 -28.83 24.20 -5.92
C ALA A 34 -28.28 23.50 -7.19
N MET A 35 -28.74 23.93 -8.36
CA MET A 35 -28.19 23.44 -9.64
C MET A 35 -26.70 23.75 -9.78
N ASN A 36 -26.27 24.97 -9.43
CA ASN A 36 -24.86 25.34 -9.54
C ASN A 36 -23.98 24.55 -8.56
N GLN A 37 -24.47 24.31 -7.34
CA GLN A 37 -23.81 23.43 -6.36
C GLN A 37 -23.65 22.01 -6.88
N GLN A 38 -24.71 21.43 -7.48
CA GLN A 38 -24.65 20.10 -8.07
C GLN A 38 -23.66 20.02 -9.24
N GLN A 39 -23.64 21.03 -10.11
CA GLN A 39 -22.69 21.09 -11.22
C GLN A 39 -21.24 21.15 -10.72
N ILE A 40 -20.97 22.00 -9.72
CA ILE A 40 -19.64 22.11 -9.11
C ILE A 40 -19.24 20.78 -8.47
N ALA A 41 -20.13 20.14 -7.72
CA ALA A 41 -19.86 18.84 -7.10
C ALA A 41 -19.53 17.77 -8.13
N HIS A 42 -20.33 17.69 -9.21
CA HIS A 42 -20.12 16.75 -10.31
C HIS A 42 -18.78 16.98 -10.99
N THR A 43 -18.48 18.21 -11.43
CA THR A 43 -17.19 18.56 -12.05
C THR A 43 -16.02 18.23 -11.12
N THR A 44 -16.15 18.50 -9.81
CA THR A 44 -15.09 18.21 -8.84
C THR A 44 -14.83 16.69 -8.73
N GLN A 45 -15.90 15.89 -8.70
CA GLN A 45 -15.80 14.43 -8.68
C GLN A 45 -15.17 13.88 -9.96
N GLU A 46 -15.58 14.39 -11.13
CA GLU A 46 -14.99 14.01 -12.41
C GLU A 46 -13.49 14.31 -12.47
N ARG A 47 -13.06 15.47 -11.96
CA ARG A 47 -11.65 15.84 -11.90
C ARG A 47 -10.86 14.98 -10.92
N LEU A 48 -11.42 14.63 -9.76
CA LEU A 48 -10.82 13.67 -8.83
C LEU A 48 -10.64 12.29 -9.49
N GLU A 49 -11.65 11.86 -10.24
CA GLU A 49 -11.65 10.57 -10.92
C GLU A 49 -10.67 10.53 -12.09
N ALA A 50 -10.56 11.62 -12.86
CA ALA A 50 -9.54 11.79 -13.89
C ALA A 50 -8.12 11.78 -13.29
N TRP A 51 -7.91 12.49 -12.18
CA TRP A 51 -6.67 12.45 -11.42
C TRP A 51 -6.33 11.03 -10.97
N ARG A 52 -7.32 10.29 -10.42
CA ARG A 52 -7.15 8.90 -9.98
C ARG A 52 -6.67 8.01 -11.13
N ARG A 53 -7.28 8.12 -12.31
CA ARG A 53 -6.85 7.37 -13.50
C ARG A 53 -5.42 7.74 -13.92
N ALA A 54 -5.10 9.04 -13.95
CA ALA A 54 -3.78 9.53 -14.37
C ALA A 54 -2.64 9.13 -13.41
N CYS A 55 -2.94 9.00 -12.11
CA CYS A 55 -1.97 8.63 -11.09
C CYS A 55 -1.92 7.11 -10.82
N THR A 56 -2.90 6.35 -11.32
CA THR A 56 -2.89 4.87 -11.28
C THR A 56 -1.81 4.35 -12.22
N ARG A 57 -0.86 3.59 -11.68
CA ARG A 57 0.27 3.02 -12.42
C ARG A 57 0.29 1.51 -12.21
N ARG A 58 0.48 0.73 -13.28
CA ARG A 58 0.39 -0.75 -13.24
C ARG A 58 -0.91 -1.24 -12.58
N GLY A 59 -2.03 -0.57 -12.89
CA GLY A 59 -3.35 -0.91 -12.36
C GLY A 59 -3.59 -0.53 -10.89
N LYS A 60 -2.65 0.15 -10.20
CA LYS A 60 -2.80 0.53 -8.79
C LYS A 60 -2.41 1.98 -8.50
N LEU A 61 -3.14 2.61 -7.58
CA LEU A 61 -2.77 3.89 -6.97
C LEU A 61 -1.97 3.63 -5.69
N SER A 62 -0.79 4.26 -5.54
CA SER A 62 0.08 4.00 -4.38
C SER A 62 -0.49 4.57 -3.07
N ARG A 63 -0.15 3.98 -1.91
CA ARG A 63 -0.53 4.52 -0.59
C ARG A 63 -0.02 5.94 -0.39
N SER A 64 1.20 6.23 -0.82
CA SER A 64 1.80 7.57 -0.75
C SER A 64 1.00 8.58 -1.58
N THR A 65 0.55 8.21 -2.78
CA THR A 65 -0.31 9.06 -3.62
C THR A 65 -1.69 9.26 -2.99
N LEU A 66 -2.30 8.21 -2.44
CA LEU A 66 -3.58 8.30 -1.73
C LEU A 66 -3.48 9.21 -0.50
N ALA A 67 -2.45 9.02 0.34
CA ALA A 67 -2.19 9.83 1.51
C ALA A 67 -1.96 11.30 1.13
N ALA A 68 -1.15 11.55 0.10
CA ALA A 68 -0.88 12.90 -0.38
C ALA A 68 -2.15 13.58 -0.93
N GLY A 69 -3.02 12.83 -1.63
CA GLY A 69 -4.33 13.31 -2.08
C GLY A 69 -5.26 13.67 -0.91
N VAL A 70 -5.34 12.82 0.12
CA VAL A 70 -6.12 13.09 1.35
C VAL A 70 -5.60 14.35 2.05
N VAL A 71 -4.28 14.49 2.19
CA VAL A 71 -3.65 15.66 2.82
C VAL A 71 -3.90 16.93 1.99
N ALA A 72 -3.81 16.87 0.66
CA ALA A 72 -4.08 17.99 -0.22
C ALA A 72 -5.53 18.50 -0.08
N LEU A 73 -6.51 17.59 -0.11
CA LEU A 73 -7.93 17.94 0.09
C LEU A 73 -8.21 18.42 1.52
N HIS A 74 -7.55 17.84 2.53
CA HIS A 74 -7.64 18.31 3.92
C HIS A 74 -7.12 19.74 4.04
N GLN A 75 -5.99 20.07 3.41
CA GLN A 75 -5.45 21.42 3.43
C GLN A 75 -6.36 22.42 2.70
N LEU A 76 -6.92 22.08 1.52
CA LEU A 76 -7.93 22.93 0.87
C LEU A 76 -9.15 23.18 1.76
N ARG A 77 -9.56 22.18 2.54
CA ARG A 77 -10.67 22.28 3.48
C ARG A 77 -10.36 23.19 4.68
N ARG A 78 -9.09 23.35 5.02
CA ARG A 78 -8.60 24.20 6.12
C ARG A 78 -8.06 25.55 5.65
N ALA A 79 -7.90 25.77 4.35
CA ALA A 79 -7.42 27.02 3.79
C ALA A 79 -8.33 28.19 4.18
N GLU A 80 -7.70 29.29 4.59
CA GLU A 80 -8.39 30.51 5.01
C GLU A 80 -9.05 31.23 3.83
N SER A 81 -8.38 31.22 2.68
CA SER A 81 -8.86 31.79 1.42
C SER A 81 -8.71 30.79 0.27
N LEU A 82 -9.59 30.91 -0.73
CA LEU A 82 -9.50 30.20 -2.00
C LEU A 82 -9.49 31.23 -3.14
N PRO A 83 -8.73 31.00 -4.22
CA PRO A 83 -7.82 29.86 -4.45
C PRO A 83 -6.61 29.87 -3.51
N ALA A 84 -6.18 28.71 -3.05
CA ALA A 84 -5.01 28.59 -2.18
C ALA A 84 -3.71 28.81 -2.99
N SER A 85 -2.67 29.38 -2.37
CA SER A 85 -1.38 29.55 -3.04
C SER A 85 -0.51 28.30 -2.88
N ARG A 86 0.38 28.03 -3.85
CA ARG A 86 1.29 26.89 -3.77
C ARG A 86 2.19 26.94 -2.54
N GLU A 87 2.66 28.13 -2.19
CA GLU A 87 3.55 28.41 -1.06
C GLU A 87 2.85 28.16 0.29
N THR A 88 1.53 28.29 0.33
CA THR A 88 0.75 27.96 1.53
C THR A 88 0.71 26.46 1.77
N LEU A 89 0.64 25.65 0.71
CA LEU A 89 0.43 24.19 0.79
C LEU A 89 1.73 23.37 0.67
N PHE A 90 2.77 23.89 0.01
CA PHE A 90 4.03 23.20 -0.25
C PHE A 90 5.22 23.90 0.42
N ARG A 91 6.26 23.12 0.73
CA ARG A 91 7.59 23.63 1.12
C ARG A 91 8.37 24.02 -0.13
N ALA A 92 9.42 24.84 0.03
CA ALA A 92 10.29 25.27 -1.07
C ALA A 92 10.88 24.12 -1.90
N GLY A 93 11.11 22.95 -1.28
CA GLY A 93 11.58 21.73 -1.95
C GLY A 93 10.52 20.99 -2.78
N GLY A 94 9.28 21.47 -2.86
CA GLY A 94 8.18 20.83 -3.59
C GLY A 94 7.48 19.71 -2.81
N GLU A 95 7.79 19.54 -1.52
CA GLU A 95 7.10 18.62 -0.63
C GLU A 95 5.81 19.23 -0.10
N LEU A 96 4.73 18.45 -0.09
CA LEU A 96 3.46 18.85 0.51
C LEU A 96 3.64 19.05 2.03
N LYS A 97 3.12 20.15 2.59
CA LYS A 97 3.14 20.35 4.05
C LYS A 97 2.29 19.27 4.74
N GLN A 98 2.63 18.95 5.99
CA GLN A 98 1.95 17.92 6.80
C GLN A 98 1.95 16.50 6.21
N SER A 99 2.86 16.20 5.29
CA SER A 99 2.99 14.89 4.64
C SER A 99 3.87 13.89 5.41
N ARG A 100 4.24 14.19 6.67
CA ARG A 100 5.16 13.35 7.46
C ARG A 100 4.90 13.39 8.97
N GLY A 101 5.35 12.34 9.64
CA GLY A 101 5.36 12.20 11.09
C GLY A 101 3.97 12.34 11.71
N LYS A 102 3.92 12.86 12.94
CA LYS A 102 2.68 12.99 13.73
C LYS A 102 1.57 13.74 13.00
N SER A 103 1.92 14.74 12.19
CA SER A 103 0.92 15.53 11.44
C SER A 103 0.16 14.70 10.41
N LEU A 104 0.88 13.86 9.64
CA LEU A 104 0.27 12.95 8.67
C LEU A 104 -0.63 11.94 9.38
N THR A 105 -0.09 11.28 10.41
CA THR A 105 -0.84 10.27 11.17
C THR A 105 -2.13 10.86 11.76
N THR A 106 -2.08 12.06 12.36
CA THR A 106 -3.27 12.74 12.89
C THR A 106 -4.31 13.01 11.80
N ILE A 107 -3.90 13.48 10.61
CA ILE A 107 -4.83 13.75 9.50
C ILE A 107 -5.48 12.47 9.01
N LEU A 108 -4.71 11.41 8.77
CA LEU A 108 -5.23 10.16 8.24
C LEU A 108 -6.15 9.46 9.24
N SER A 109 -5.78 9.43 10.53
CA SER A 109 -6.62 8.89 11.60
C SER A 109 -7.93 9.66 11.78
N ALA A 110 -7.91 10.99 11.61
CA ALA A 110 -9.12 11.81 11.68
C ALA A 110 -10.15 11.46 10.61
N TYR A 111 -9.75 10.78 9.54
CA TYR A 111 -10.65 10.30 8.48
C TYR A 111 -10.85 8.77 8.49
N GLY A 112 -10.36 8.05 9.51
CA GLY A 112 -10.65 6.62 9.68
C GLY A 112 -9.63 5.67 9.05
N LEU A 113 -8.41 6.13 8.76
CA LEU A 113 -7.28 5.24 8.45
C LEU A 113 -6.51 4.88 9.74
N THR A 114 -5.87 3.71 9.75
CA THR A 114 -5.10 3.26 10.91
C THR A 114 -3.84 4.12 11.10
N THR A 115 -3.36 4.23 12.35
CA THR A 115 -2.19 5.05 12.69
C THR A 115 -0.89 4.56 12.04
N ASP A 116 -0.83 3.28 11.67
CA ASP A 116 0.28 2.65 10.96
C ASP A 116 0.17 2.75 9.42
N TYR A 117 -0.91 3.33 8.88
CA TYR A 117 -1.16 3.34 7.43
C TYR A 117 0.01 3.92 6.61
N LEU A 118 0.55 5.06 7.05
CA LEU A 118 1.73 5.68 6.45
C LEU A 118 2.38 6.67 7.44
N LYS A 119 3.70 6.55 7.65
CA LYS A 119 4.46 7.47 8.51
C LYS A 119 4.97 8.72 7.77
N GLU A 120 5.25 8.59 6.48
CA GLU A 120 5.72 9.68 5.63
C GLU A 120 5.41 9.41 4.16
N VAL A 121 5.07 10.49 3.42
CA VAL A 121 5.03 10.48 1.95
C VAL A 121 6.47 10.60 1.44
N THR A 122 7.10 9.45 1.20
CA THR A 122 8.54 9.35 0.87
C THR A 122 8.86 9.56 -0.61
N THR A 123 7.89 9.40 -1.51
CA THR A 123 8.15 9.47 -2.96
C THR A 123 7.92 10.87 -3.50
N ARG A 124 8.91 11.40 -4.24
CA ARG A 124 8.77 12.68 -4.97
C ARG A 124 7.55 12.67 -5.90
N GLN A 125 7.25 11.50 -6.48
CA GLN A 125 6.08 11.32 -7.34
C GLN A 125 4.75 11.57 -6.61
N ALA A 126 4.61 11.16 -5.35
CA ALA A 126 3.37 11.38 -4.60
C ALA A 126 3.12 12.86 -4.30
N HIS A 127 4.19 13.64 -4.05
CA HIS A 127 4.09 15.10 -3.91
C HIS A 127 3.65 15.78 -5.21
N GLN A 128 4.19 15.34 -6.34
CA GLN A 128 3.77 15.81 -7.66
C GLN A 128 2.33 15.39 -7.97
N ASP A 129 1.93 14.17 -7.62
CA ASP A 129 0.55 13.71 -7.80
C ASP A 129 -0.42 14.56 -6.97
N ALA A 130 -0.07 14.94 -5.73
CA ALA A 130 -0.87 15.87 -4.93
C ALA A 130 -0.95 17.27 -5.55
N GLN A 131 0.17 17.78 -6.10
CA GLN A 131 0.17 19.05 -6.83
C GLN A 131 -0.78 18.98 -8.04
N ARG A 132 -0.73 17.91 -8.83
CA ARG A 132 -1.64 17.69 -9.96
C ARG A 132 -3.10 17.66 -9.54
N LEU A 133 -3.42 17.09 -8.38
CA LEU A 133 -4.79 17.13 -7.84
C LEU A 133 -5.22 18.56 -7.55
N LEU A 134 -4.37 19.34 -6.88
CA LEU A 134 -4.65 20.73 -6.55
C LEU A 134 -4.80 21.59 -7.80
N GLU A 135 -3.93 21.42 -8.79
CA GLU A 135 -4.02 22.08 -10.10
C GLU A 135 -5.29 21.69 -10.85
N ALA A 136 -5.65 20.40 -10.85
CA ALA A 136 -6.91 19.93 -11.43
C ALA A 136 -8.11 20.58 -10.74
N LEU A 137 -8.04 20.88 -9.45
CA LEU A 137 -9.08 21.61 -8.73
C LEU A 137 -8.92 23.14 -8.78
N GLU A 138 -8.04 23.65 -9.66
CA GLU A 138 -7.71 25.07 -9.80
C GLU A 138 -7.34 25.72 -8.45
N TRP A 139 -6.62 24.99 -7.61
CA TRP A 139 -6.25 25.37 -6.25
C TRP A 139 -7.46 25.74 -5.38
N GLY A 140 -8.64 25.18 -5.70
CA GLY A 140 -9.91 25.46 -5.03
C GLY A 140 -10.70 26.63 -5.63
N ALA A 141 -10.25 27.27 -6.71
CA ALA A 141 -11.01 28.33 -7.40
C ALA A 141 -12.42 27.87 -7.80
N LEU A 142 -12.52 26.62 -8.27
CA LEU A 142 -13.78 25.97 -8.65
C LEU A 142 -14.78 25.86 -7.48
N LEU A 143 -14.29 25.91 -6.23
CA LEU A 143 -15.08 25.80 -5.01
C LEU A 143 -15.49 27.16 -4.44
N THR A 144 -14.91 28.27 -4.92
CA THR A 144 -15.21 29.64 -4.46
C THR A 144 -16.70 30.02 -4.52
N PRO A 145 -17.50 29.57 -5.51
CA PRO A 145 -18.94 29.86 -5.53
C PRO A 145 -19.76 29.14 -4.46
N LEU A 146 -19.20 28.13 -3.77
CA LEU A 146 -19.87 27.38 -2.72
C LEU A 146 -19.81 28.13 -1.39
N THR A 147 -20.78 27.89 -0.51
CA THR A 147 -20.64 28.35 0.88
C THR A 147 -19.62 27.52 1.64
N ARG A 148 -19.17 28.02 2.78
CA ARG A 148 -18.20 27.33 3.63
C ARG A 148 -18.67 25.92 4.01
N ASP A 149 -19.95 25.76 4.33
CA ASP A 149 -20.52 24.47 4.75
C ASP A 149 -20.66 23.50 3.57
N ASP A 150 -21.17 23.98 2.43
CA ASP A 150 -21.26 23.17 1.21
C ASP A 150 -19.87 22.69 0.75
N ARG A 151 -18.87 23.57 0.84
CA ARG A 151 -17.48 23.28 0.53
C ARG A 151 -16.87 22.27 1.50
N ASP A 152 -17.11 22.42 2.79
CA ASP A 152 -16.64 21.47 3.82
C ASP A 152 -17.25 20.08 3.58
N ALA A 153 -18.55 20.01 3.29
CA ALA A 153 -19.26 18.78 2.99
C ALA A 153 -18.72 18.11 1.72
N LEU A 154 -18.55 18.85 0.63
CA LEU A 154 -18.00 18.33 -0.62
C LEU A 154 -16.57 17.80 -0.44
N LEU A 155 -15.67 18.58 0.18
CA LEU A 155 -14.29 18.14 0.40
C LEU A 155 -14.21 16.91 1.32
N ARG A 156 -15.07 16.82 2.34
CA ARG A 156 -15.19 15.60 3.16
C ARG A 156 -15.64 14.39 2.34
N GLN A 157 -16.58 14.57 1.42
CA GLN A 157 -17.03 13.50 0.53
C GLN A 157 -15.89 13.00 -0.37
N LEU A 158 -15.11 13.91 -0.97
CA LEU A 158 -13.95 13.56 -1.80
C LEU A 158 -12.87 12.84 -1.00
N ILE A 159 -12.57 13.33 0.21
CA ILE A 159 -11.65 12.66 1.14
C ILE A 159 -12.17 11.26 1.48
N GLY A 160 -13.47 11.14 1.77
CA GLY A 160 -14.12 9.87 2.04
C GLY A 160 -13.96 8.88 0.90
N ALA A 161 -14.08 9.31 -0.36
CA ALA A 161 -13.85 8.45 -1.52
C ALA A 161 -12.40 7.93 -1.58
N LEU A 162 -11.40 8.78 -1.31
CA LEU A 162 -10.00 8.34 -1.26
C LEU A 162 -9.71 7.42 -0.09
N VAL A 163 -10.31 7.68 1.07
CA VAL A 163 -10.19 6.82 2.26
C VAL A 163 -10.82 5.46 2.02
N GLN A 164 -12.00 5.39 1.40
CA GLN A 164 -12.64 4.12 1.05
C GLN A 164 -11.74 3.29 0.12
N LEU A 165 -11.09 3.93 -0.86
CA LEU A 165 -10.11 3.25 -1.71
C LEU A 165 -8.90 2.75 -0.90
N ALA A 166 -8.36 3.57 0.00
CA ALA A 166 -7.26 3.18 0.88
C ALA A 166 -7.66 2.01 1.80
N GLN A 167 -8.85 2.03 2.37
CA GLN A 167 -9.40 0.94 3.19
C GLN A 167 -9.63 -0.32 2.36
N ALA A 168 -10.19 -0.22 1.16
CA ALA A 168 -10.34 -1.35 0.24
C ALA A 168 -8.98 -1.96 -0.15
N GLN A 169 -7.94 -1.13 -0.29
CA GLN A 169 -6.57 -1.62 -0.51
C GLN A 169 -5.98 -2.33 0.71
N LEU A 170 -6.33 -1.90 1.92
CA LEU A 170 -5.97 -2.62 3.15
C LEU A 170 -6.76 -3.93 3.30
N GLN A 171 -7.99 -3.95 2.80
CA GLN A 171 -8.90 -5.10 2.81
C GLN A 171 -8.72 -6.08 1.65
N GLN A 172 -7.77 -5.84 0.72
CA GLN A 172 -7.42 -6.85 -0.27
C GLN A 172 -7.00 -8.11 0.48
N GLN A 173 -7.84 -9.15 0.39
CA GLN A 173 -7.91 -10.25 1.34
C GLN A 173 -6.59 -11.02 1.39
N ALA A 174 -6.24 -11.46 2.60
CA ALA A 174 -5.18 -12.44 2.78
C ALA A 174 -5.48 -13.67 1.93
N VAL A 175 -4.43 -14.28 1.40
CA VAL A 175 -4.50 -15.59 0.77
C VAL A 175 -4.87 -16.59 1.86
N ARG A 176 -6.10 -17.12 1.76
CA ARG A 176 -6.55 -18.21 2.61
C ARG A 176 -6.02 -19.51 2.07
N VAL A 177 -5.30 -20.24 2.91
CA VAL A 177 -4.69 -21.51 2.54
C VAL A 177 -5.23 -22.59 3.45
N ARG A 178 -5.85 -23.59 2.84
CA ARG A 178 -6.19 -24.84 3.51
C ARG A 178 -5.00 -25.79 3.40
N VAL A 179 -4.47 -26.21 4.55
CA VAL A 179 -3.42 -27.23 4.63
C VAL A 179 -4.01 -28.56 5.09
N ASP A 180 -3.53 -29.68 4.53
CA ASP A 180 -3.89 -31.01 5.04
C ASP A 180 -2.88 -31.46 6.11
N TRP A 181 -3.28 -31.38 7.37
CA TRP A 181 -2.46 -31.73 8.54
C TRP A 181 -1.98 -33.19 8.57
N ARG A 182 -2.52 -34.07 7.72
CA ARG A 182 -2.03 -35.46 7.56
C ARG A 182 -0.76 -35.56 6.72
N GLN A 183 -0.44 -34.49 5.97
CA GLN A 183 0.74 -34.42 5.13
C GLN A 183 1.94 -33.88 5.92
N SER A 184 3.13 -33.97 5.33
CA SER A 184 4.35 -33.51 5.98
C SER A 184 4.42 -31.96 6.01
N PRO A 185 5.16 -31.37 6.97
CA PRO A 185 5.34 -29.92 7.03
C PRO A 185 5.93 -29.29 5.75
N TRP A 186 6.73 -30.05 5.00
CA TRP A 186 7.22 -29.66 3.68
C TRP A 186 6.09 -29.42 2.68
N GLU A 187 5.11 -30.31 2.68
CA GLU A 187 3.97 -30.24 1.79
C GLU A 187 3.03 -29.09 2.17
N TRP A 188 2.89 -28.78 3.46
CA TRP A 188 2.21 -27.56 3.91
C TRP A 188 2.91 -26.31 3.37
N MET A 189 4.25 -26.26 3.43
CA MET A 189 5.00 -25.11 2.90
C MET A 189 4.84 -24.97 1.39
N ARG A 190 4.86 -26.09 0.66
CA ARG A 190 4.62 -26.11 -0.78
C ARG A 190 3.24 -25.52 -1.12
N GLN A 191 2.19 -25.93 -0.41
CA GLN A 191 0.82 -25.42 -0.62
C GLN A 191 0.71 -23.93 -0.31
N ILE A 192 1.30 -23.49 0.80
CA ILE A 192 1.32 -22.09 1.21
C ILE A 192 2.04 -21.24 0.16
N LEU A 193 3.26 -21.64 -0.24
CA LEU A 193 4.03 -20.92 -1.25
C LEU A 193 3.29 -20.90 -2.59
N ALA A 194 2.75 -22.03 -3.06
CA ALA A 194 2.00 -22.08 -4.31
C ALA A 194 0.82 -21.10 -4.33
N ALA A 195 0.02 -21.07 -3.27
CA ALA A 195 -1.14 -20.17 -3.17
C ALA A 195 -0.74 -18.69 -3.05
N ALA A 196 0.27 -18.38 -2.23
CA ALA A 196 0.64 -17.00 -1.94
C ALA A 196 1.40 -16.33 -3.10
N ARG A 197 2.22 -17.10 -3.82
CA ARG A 197 3.08 -16.59 -4.90
C ARG A 197 2.30 -16.12 -6.12
N GLU A 198 1.08 -16.61 -6.35
CA GLU A 198 0.19 -16.07 -7.39
C GLU A 198 -0.06 -14.56 -7.23
N ARG A 199 0.04 -14.05 -5.99
CA ARG A 199 -0.18 -12.64 -5.69
C ARG A 199 1.08 -11.79 -5.79
N ALA A 200 2.21 -12.32 -5.33
CA ALA A 200 3.47 -11.59 -5.26
C ALA A 200 4.68 -12.56 -5.23
N PRO A 201 5.15 -13.04 -6.40
CA PRO A 201 6.33 -13.90 -6.45
C PRO A 201 7.58 -13.15 -5.96
N ASP A 202 8.55 -13.89 -5.41
CA ASP A 202 9.79 -13.43 -4.77
C ASP A 202 9.59 -12.65 -3.45
N VAL A 203 8.51 -11.87 -3.35
CA VAL A 203 8.11 -11.13 -2.14
C VAL A 203 7.70 -12.09 -1.02
N VAL A 204 6.91 -13.11 -1.36
CA VAL A 204 6.45 -14.11 -0.39
C VAL A 204 7.63 -14.86 0.20
N GLU A 205 8.53 -15.34 -0.65
CA GLU A 205 9.71 -16.11 -0.29
C GLU A 205 10.64 -15.29 0.61
N GLN A 206 10.93 -14.05 0.21
CA GLN A 206 11.83 -13.17 0.98
C GLN A 206 11.26 -12.84 2.36
N HIS A 207 9.97 -12.49 2.46
CA HIS A 207 9.36 -12.20 3.77
C HIS A 207 9.23 -13.44 4.64
N LEU A 208 8.93 -14.61 4.05
CA LEU A 208 8.83 -15.88 4.79
C LEU A 208 10.20 -16.28 5.35
N MET A 209 11.25 -16.13 4.53
CA MET A 209 12.62 -16.34 4.96
C MET A 209 13.03 -15.37 6.07
N GLY A 210 12.68 -14.09 5.93
CA GLY A 210 12.94 -13.11 6.99
C GLY A 210 12.21 -13.44 8.30
N ALA A 211 10.97 -13.94 8.23
CA ALA A 211 10.20 -14.37 9.40
C ALA A 211 10.86 -15.57 10.09
N LYS A 212 11.26 -16.57 9.30
CA LYS A 212 12.01 -17.73 9.77
C LYS A 212 13.29 -17.32 10.51
N LEU A 213 14.12 -16.49 9.87
CA LEU A 213 15.40 -16.05 10.44
C LEU A 213 15.21 -15.25 11.73
N GLN A 214 14.25 -14.31 11.74
CA GLN A 214 13.97 -13.50 12.93
C GLN A 214 13.48 -14.36 14.11
N THR A 215 12.75 -15.42 13.81
CA THR A 215 12.21 -16.32 14.84
C THR A 215 13.29 -17.25 15.39
N ARG A 216 14.26 -17.65 14.57
CA ARG A 216 15.39 -18.51 14.98
C ARG A 216 16.52 -17.75 15.68
N PHE A 217 16.86 -16.56 15.20
CA PHE A 217 17.99 -15.75 15.71
C PHE A 217 17.46 -14.47 16.36
N ARG A 218 17.17 -14.54 17.67
CA ARG A 218 16.55 -13.42 18.41
C ARG A 218 17.47 -12.22 18.55
N ASP A 219 18.79 -12.44 18.56
CA ASP A 219 19.79 -11.39 18.74
C ASP A 219 20.24 -10.74 17.42
N LEU A 220 19.81 -11.29 16.28
CA LEU A 220 20.08 -10.74 14.95
C LEU A 220 18.87 -9.95 14.45
N GLN A 221 19.15 -8.86 13.73
CA GLN A 221 18.13 -8.01 13.14
C GLN A 221 18.01 -8.28 11.64
N PHE A 222 16.80 -8.62 11.20
CA PHE A 222 16.50 -8.80 9.78
C PHE A 222 15.43 -7.79 9.36
N PRO A 223 15.80 -6.57 8.90
CA PRO A 223 14.81 -5.56 8.55
C PRO A 223 13.82 -6.06 7.50
N ALA A 224 12.55 -5.70 7.65
CA ALA A 224 11.53 -5.95 6.65
C ALA A 224 11.66 -4.87 5.57
N LEU A 225 12.29 -5.21 4.45
CA LEU A 225 12.51 -4.29 3.34
C LEU A 225 11.45 -4.54 2.24
N PRO A 226 10.95 -3.48 1.59
CA PRO A 226 10.04 -3.65 0.46
C PRO A 226 10.72 -4.39 -0.69
N ALA A 227 9.96 -5.17 -1.45
CA ALA A 227 10.46 -5.89 -2.64
C ALA A 227 11.29 -5.02 -3.61
N HIS A 228 10.89 -3.75 -3.80
CA HIS A 228 11.57 -2.81 -4.70
C HIS A 228 12.89 -2.24 -4.14
N ALA A 229 13.21 -2.51 -2.87
CA ALA A 229 14.46 -2.05 -2.25
C ALA A 229 15.68 -2.88 -2.70
N ALA A 230 15.48 -4.04 -3.32
CA ALA A 230 16.56 -4.85 -3.90
C ALA A 230 17.23 -4.17 -5.11
N ASP A 231 16.50 -3.32 -5.84
CA ASP A 231 16.98 -2.64 -7.05
C ASP A 231 17.74 -1.33 -6.77
N VAL A 232 17.69 -0.84 -5.52
CA VAL A 232 18.49 0.32 -5.12
C VAL A 232 19.89 -0.18 -4.78
N ALA A 233 20.92 0.48 -5.29
CA ALA A 233 22.33 0.14 -5.07
C ALA A 233 22.75 0.30 -3.59
N THR A 234 22.29 -0.61 -2.73
CA THR A 234 22.55 -0.60 -1.28
C THR A 234 23.83 -1.37 -0.91
N GLY A 235 24.65 -1.77 -1.88
CA GLY A 235 25.88 -2.56 -1.63
C GLY A 235 25.63 -3.94 -1.00
N ARG A 236 24.39 -4.46 -1.06
CA ARG A 236 24.01 -5.72 -0.42
C ARG A 236 24.56 -6.93 -1.15
N LYS A 237 25.22 -7.81 -0.41
CA LYS A 237 25.81 -9.06 -0.93
C LYS A 237 24.75 -10.10 -1.26
N GLY A 238 23.59 -10.04 -0.62
CA GLY A 238 22.41 -10.89 -0.89
C GLY A 238 21.17 -10.37 -0.15
N ASP A 239 20.15 -11.22 -0.04
CA ASP A 239 18.91 -10.91 0.68
C ASP A 239 19.12 -10.92 2.19
N PHE A 240 19.89 -11.89 2.70
CA PHE A 240 20.23 -11.95 4.11
C PHE A 240 21.70 -12.30 4.30
N GLU A 241 22.31 -11.76 5.34
CA GLU A 241 23.70 -12.06 5.72
C GLU A 241 23.69 -12.62 7.13
N LEU A 242 24.26 -13.81 7.31
CA LEU A 242 24.43 -14.45 8.61
C LEU A 242 25.93 -14.39 8.97
N PRO A 243 26.31 -13.58 9.97
CA PRO A 243 27.71 -13.50 10.37
C PRO A 243 28.17 -14.81 11.01
N THR A 244 29.43 -15.17 10.77
CA THR A 244 30.10 -16.30 11.40
C THR A 244 31.48 -15.87 11.89
N ALA A 245 32.13 -16.67 12.75
CA ALA A 245 33.44 -16.32 13.29
C ALA A 245 34.55 -16.18 12.22
N SER A 246 34.40 -16.84 11.07
CA SER A 246 35.41 -16.92 10.00
C SER A 246 34.99 -16.26 8.68
N GLY A 247 33.88 -15.51 8.69
CA GLY A 247 33.32 -14.89 7.49
C GLY A 247 31.81 -14.70 7.62
N GLY A 248 31.05 -15.02 6.57
CA GLY A 248 29.59 -14.94 6.61
C GLY A 248 28.93 -15.83 5.58
N VAL A 249 27.68 -16.19 5.87
CA VAL A 249 26.80 -16.86 4.92
C VAL A 249 25.90 -15.82 4.29
N VAL A 250 25.79 -15.83 2.96
CA VAL A 250 24.91 -14.91 2.22
C VAL A 250 23.79 -15.72 1.60
N LEU A 251 22.56 -15.41 2.01
CA LEU A 251 21.36 -16.04 1.48
C LEU A 251 20.82 -15.21 0.32
N HIS A 252 20.60 -15.86 -0.81
CA HIS A 252 19.89 -15.31 -1.95
C HIS A 252 18.56 -16.03 -2.10
N VAL A 253 17.45 -15.31 -2.05
CA VAL A 253 16.10 -15.87 -2.09
C VAL A 253 15.51 -15.56 -3.46
N THR A 254 15.14 -16.60 -4.23
CA THR A 254 14.56 -16.41 -5.56
C THR A 254 13.68 -17.58 -6.00
N ALA A 255 12.55 -17.27 -6.63
CA ALA A 255 11.75 -18.24 -7.36
C ALA A 255 12.32 -18.55 -8.75
N HIS A 256 13.24 -17.73 -9.25
CA HIS A 256 13.75 -17.78 -10.62
C HIS A 256 15.27 -17.59 -10.62
N PRO A 257 16.04 -18.65 -10.31
CA PRO A 257 17.49 -18.58 -10.35
C PRO A 257 17.97 -18.23 -11.77
N THR A 258 18.96 -17.36 -11.87
CA THR A 258 19.51 -16.86 -13.15
C THR A 258 21.03 -16.96 -13.16
N SER A 259 21.64 -16.95 -14.36
CA SER A 259 23.11 -16.87 -14.49
C SER A 259 23.71 -15.66 -13.76
N ALA A 260 23.04 -14.51 -13.79
CA ALA A 260 23.49 -13.29 -13.10
C ALA A 260 23.55 -13.47 -11.58
N LEU A 261 22.63 -14.26 -11.01
CA LEU A 261 22.69 -14.62 -9.59
C LEU A 261 23.92 -15.46 -9.27
N ILE A 262 24.28 -16.41 -10.14
CA ILE A 262 25.48 -17.25 -9.96
C ILE A 262 26.76 -16.40 -10.04
N GLU A 263 26.81 -15.41 -10.93
CA GLU A 263 27.91 -14.45 -11.01
C GLU A 263 28.05 -13.62 -9.72
N LYS A 264 26.91 -13.21 -9.13
CA LYS A 264 26.92 -12.57 -7.81
C LYS A 264 27.42 -13.51 -6.71
N CYS A 265 27.08 -14.80 -6.78
CA CYS A 265 27.60 -15.81 -5.85
C CYS A 265 29.13 -15.99 -6.01
N GLN A 266 29.65 -15.98 -7.24
CA GLN A 266 31.10 -16.01 -7.49
C GLN A 266 31.81 -14.83 -6.83
N GLU A 267 31.22 -13.63 -6.90
CA GLU A 267 31.78 -12.45 -6.23
C GLU A 267 31.80 -12.59 -4.71
N ASN A 268 30.71 -13.11 -4.13
CA ASN A 268 30.67 -13.41 -2.69
C ASN A 268 31.76 -14.42 -2.28
N LEU A 269 31.99 -15.47 -3.09
CA LEU A 269 33.06 -16.45 -2.85
C LEU A 269 34.45 -15.81 -2.84
N ARG A 270 34.74 -14.88 -3.76
CA ARG A 270 36.02 -14.13 -3.78
C ARG A 270 36.23 -13.34 -2.49
N GLN A 271 35.14 -12.89 -1.87
CA GLN A 271 35.14 -12.18 -0.59
C GLN A 271 35.08 -13.12 0.64
N ARG A 272 35.27 -14.43 0.45
CA ARG A 272 35.20 -15.47 1.50
C ARG A 272 33.84 -15.54 2.19
N LEU A 273 32.77 -15.27 1.45
CA LEU A 273 31.40 -15.44 1.92
C LEU A 273 30.79 -16.68 1.26
N LEU A 274 30.12 -17.51 2.05
CA LEU A 274 29.46 -18.72 1.55
C LEU A 274 28.07 -18.36 1.00
N PRO A 275 27.82 -18.43 -0.31
CA PRO A 275 26.51 -18.17 -0.87
C PRO A 275 25.61 -19.40 -0.74
N ILE A 276 24.38 -19.19 -0.28
CA ILE A 276 23.32 -20.19 -0.31
C ILE A 276 22.16 -19.62 -1.12
N ILE A 277 21.79 -20.32 -2.19
CA ILE A 277 20.63 -20.00 -3.00
C ILE A 277 19.44 -20.76 -2.42
N LEU A 278 18.45 -20.00 -1.99
CA LEU A 278 17.16 -20.49 -1.53
C LEU A 278 16.17 -20.32 -2.68
N THR A 279 15.74 -21.44 -3.25
CA THR A 279 14.79 -21.45 -4.38
C THR A 279 13.69 -22.48 -4.17
N LEU A 280 12.76 -22.59 -5.09
CA LEU A 280 11.66 -23.55 -5.00
C LEU A 280 12.17 -24.96 -5.29
N ARG A 281 11.53 -25.97 -4.72
CA ARG A 281 11.92 -27.37 -4.93
C ARG A 281 11.99 -27.72 -6.42
N GLU A 282 11.02 -27.29 -7.24
CA GLU A 282 11.02 -27.55 -8.68
C GLU A 282 12.11 -26.79 -9.47
N LYS A 283 12.79 -25.83 -8.86
CA LYS A 283 13.87 -25.03 -9.48
C LYS A 283 15.27 -25.42 -9.05
N GLU A 284 15.40 -26.32 -8.08
CA GLU A 284 16.68 -26.77 -7.52
C GLU A 284 17.63 -27.30 -8.61
N ALA A 285 17.17 -28.24 -9.44
CA ALA A 285 17.97 -28.83 -10.52
C ALA A 285 18.43 -27.77 -11.53
N HIS A 286 17.59 -26.77 -11.83
CA HIS A 286 17.94 -25.69 -12.73
C HIS A 286 19.01 -24.77 -12.14
N ALA A 287 18.91 -24.41 -10.85
CA ALA A 287 19.93 -23.62 -10.17
C ALA A 287 21.28 -24.36 -10.09
N LEU A 288 21.26 -25.67 -9.85
CA LEU A 288 22.47 -26.49 -9.84
C LEU A 288 23.13 -26.54 -11.22
N ALA A 289 22.37 -26.75 -12.29
CA ALA A 289 22.90 -26.71 -13.66
C ALA A 289 23.58 -25.36 -13.98
N LEU A 290 22.94 -24.24 -13.61
CA LEU A 290 23.55 -22.90 -13.77
C LEU A 290 24.86 -22.75 -12.97
N ALA A 291 24.95 -23.38 -11.79
CA ALA A 291 26.15 -23.36 -10.97
C ALA A 291 27.27 -24.26 -11.53
N GLU A 292 26.92 -25.39 -12.15
CA GLU A 292 27.83 -26.28 -12.86
C GLU A 292 28.44 -25.58 -14.07
N ASP A 293 27.61 -24.93 -14.89
CA ASP A 293 28.04 -24.16 -16.06
C ASP A 293 29.05 -23.05 -15.69
N LYS A 294 28.96 -22.52 -14.47
CA LYS A 294 29.85 -21.47 -13.94
C LYS A 294 30.98 -22.01 -13.06
N GLY A 295 31.11 -23.34 -12.91
CA GLY A 295 32.19 -23.99 -12.18
C GLY A 295 32.17 -23.79 -10.66
N VAL A 296 31.02 -23.47 -10.07
CA VAL A 296 30.89 -23.19 -8.62
C VAL A 296 29.89 -24.10 -7.89
N ALA A 297 29.32 -25.10 -8.55
CA ALA A 297 28.34 -26.02 -7.96
C ALA A 297 28.79 -26.66 -6.62
N GLN A 298 30.09 -26.93 -6.45
CA GLN A 298 30.64 -27.50 -5.22
C GLN A 298 31.01 -26.46 -4.14
N GLN A 299 30.93 -25.16 -4.45
CA GLN A 299 31.32 -24.07 -3.57
C GLN A 299 30.13 -23.28 -3.02
N ILE A 300 28.96 -23.44 -3.63
CA ILE A 300 27.71 -22.84 -3.17
C ILE A 300 26.74 -23.94 -2.72
N ALA A 301 25.72 -23.57 -1.96
CA ALA A 301 24.60 -24.47 -1.70
C ALA A 301 23.34 -23.98 -2.41
N VAL A 302 22.55 -24.92 -2.93
CA VAL A 302 21.18 -24.67 -3.41
C VAL A 302 20.26 -25.46 -2.50
N VAL A 303 19.27 -24.80 -1.90
CA VAL A 303 18.37 -25.42 -0.93
C VAL A 303 16.92 -25.02 -1.23
N PRO A 304 15.99 -25.98 -1.32
CA PRO A 304 14.57 -25.70 -1.44
C PRO A 304 14.04 -24.91 -0.23
N ILE A 305 13.33 -23.81 -0.47
CA ILE A 305 12.73 -22.96 0.58
C ILE A 305 11.73 -23.77 1.40
N GLU A 306 10.95 -24.63 0.77
CA GLU A 306 10.00 -25.53 1.42
C GLU A 306 10.69 -26.35 2.50
N HIS A 307 11.87 -26.90 2.16
CA HIS A 307 12.68 -27.70 3.08
C HIS A 307 13.30 -26.87 4.17
N PHE A 308 13.89 -25.74 3.81
CA PHE A 308 14.59 -24.88 4.75
C PHE A 308 13.64 -24.31 5.83
N VAL A 309 12.42 -23.94 5.44
CA VAL A 309 11.41 -23.40 6.35
C VAL A 309 10.77 -24.51 7.18
N ALA A 310 10.37 -25.63 6.56
CA ALA A 310 9.73 -26.74 7.28
C ALA A 310 10.64 -27.38 8.34
N THR A 311 11.93 -27.52 8.06
CA THR A 311 12.88 -28.03 9.07
C THR A 311 12.91 -27.11 10.29
N ASN A 312 12.95 -25.79 10.08
CA ASN A 312 12.95 -24.85 11.20
C ASN A 312 11.63 -24.83 11.96
N LEU A 313 10.52 -25.04 11.27
CA LEU A 313 9.21 -25.19 11.91
C LEU A 313 9.21 -26.38 12.88
N ILE A 314 9.74 -27.53 12.46
CA ILE A 314 9.87 -28.75 13.29
C ILE A 314 10.81 -28.49 14.48
N GLU A 315 11.98 -27.90 14.23
CA GLU A 315 12.94 -27.55 15.28
C GLU A 315 12.30 -26.64 16.33
N MET A 316 11.57 -25.61 15.90
CA MET A 316 10.93 -24.66 16.80
C MET A 316 9.80 -25.29 17.61
N ALA A 317 8.95 -26.11 16.98
CA ALA A 317 7.89 -26.83 17.66
C ALA A 317 8.48 -27.73 18.76
N THR A 318 9.59 -28.40 18.45
CA THR A 318 10.35 -29.25 19.38
C THR A 318 10.96 -28.43 20.51
N GLU A 319 11.68 -27.34 20.20
CA GLU A 319 12.32 -26.47 21.19
C GLU A 319 11.30 -25.89 22.19
N ARG A 320 10.13 -25.49 21.69
CA ARG A 320 9.08 -24.85 22.49
C ARG A 320 8.08 -25.84 23.09
N GLN A 321 8.17 -27.12 22.75
CA GLN A 321 7.22 -28.16 23.16
C GLN A 321 5.77 -27.80 22.80
N ILE A 322 5.55 -27.31 21.57
CA ILE A 322 4.22 -26.92 21.05
C ILE A 322 3.83 -27.76 19.81
N PRO A 323 2.53 -27.86 19.50
CA PRO A 323 2.05 -28.46 18.26
C PRO A 323 2.62 -27.77 17.00
N LEU A 324 2.78 -28.55 15.92
CA LEU A 324 3.31 -28.04 14.64
C LEU A 324 2.39 -26.99 13.99
N ASP A 325 1.07 -27.10 14.17
CA ASP A 325 0.11 -26.13 13.66
C ASP A 325 0.21 -24.80 14.41
N GLU A 326 0.43 -24.83 15.72
CA GLU A 326 0.70 -23.63 16.52
C GLU A 326 2.01 -22.96 16.09
N ALA A 327 3.08 -23.73 15.91
CA ALA A 327 4.35 -23.23 15.41
C ALA A 327 4.21 -22.60 14.01
N LEU A 328 3.37 -23.18 13.14
CA LEU A 328 3.11 -22.67 11.80
C LEU A 328 2.34 -21.35 11.86
N ARG A 329 1.29 -21.28 12.69
CA ARG A 329 0.54 -20.03 12.93
C ARG A 329 1.46 -18.92 13.44
N ALA A 330 2.39 -19.24 14.35
CA ALA A 330 3.36 -18.28 14.85
C ALA A 330 4.30 -17.77 13.73
N LEU A 331 4.81 -18.66 12.87
CA LEU A 331 5.63 -18.29 11.71
C LEU A 331 4.86 -17.39 10.72
N LEU A 332 3.62 -17.76 10.38
CA LEU A 332 2.78 -17.00 9.46
C LEU A 332 2.38 -15.64 10.05
N ASN A 333 2.20 -15.54 11.36
CA ASN A 333 1.99 -14.26 12.04
C ASN A 333 3.22 -13.36 11.93
N ALA A 334 4.42 -13.90 12.17
CA ALA A 334 5.67 -13.15 11.98
C ALA A 334 5.86 -12.72 10.51
N TYR A 335 5.53 -13.60 9.55
CA TYR A 335 5.49 -13.27 8.12
C TYR A 335 4.54 -12.10 7.83
N ASN A 336 3.29 -12.19 8.28
CA ASN A 336 2.27 -11.18 8.04
C ASN A 336 2.67 -9.82 8.63
N GLN A 337 3.26 -9.80 9.83
CA GLN A 337 3.78 -8.58 10.44
C GLN A 337 4.88 -7.94 9.56
N ARG A 338 5.78 -8.75 8.98
CA ARG A 338 6.81 -8.24 8.06
C ARG A 338 6.20 -7.65 6.79
N VAL A 339 5.23 -8.34 6.19
CA VAL A 339 4.48 -7.83 5.02
C VAL A 339 3.77 -6.53 5.36
N GLU A 340 3.16 -6.43 6.54
CA GLU A 340 2.46 -5.22 6.98
C GLU A 340 3.37 -4.01 7.12
N LEU A 341 4.60 -4.23 7.61
CA LEU A 341 5.63 -3.22 7.81
C LEU A 341 6.30 -2.78 6.51
N ALA A 342 6.60 -3.73 5.62
CA ALA A 342 7.41 -3.48 4.43
C ALA A 342 6.57 -3.20 3.18
N GLU A 343 5.43 -3.86 3.02
CA GLU A 343 4.71 -3.86 1.75
C GLU A 343 3.55 -2.87 1.71
N THR A 344 3.54 -2.10 0.62
CA THR A 344 2.39 -1.24 0.27
C THR A 344 1.20 -2.09 -0.18
N ASN A 345 1.46 -3.27 -0.75
CA ASN A 345 0.43 -4.25 -1.07
C ASN A 345 0.45 -5.40 -0.06
N ARG A 346 -0.59 -5.52 0.77
CA ARG A 346 -0.73 -6.58 1.78
C ARG A 346 -1.53 -7.79 1.26
N SER A 347 -1.80 -7.86 -0.05
CA SER A 347 -2.57 -8.96 -0.66
C SER A 347 -1.86 -10.31 -0.63
N CYS A 348 -0.57 -10.36 -0.27
CA CYS A 348 0.18 -11.59 -0.06
C CYS A 348 0.19 -12.06 1.40
N ARG A 349 -0.52 -11.39 2.32
CA ARG A 349 -0.73 -11.92 3.68
C ARG A 349 -1.33 -13.32 3.58
N ILE A 350 -0.93 -14.20 4.48
CA ILE A 350 -1.36 -15.60 4.49
C ILE A 350 -2.18 -15.87 5.74
N GLU A 351 -3.35 -16.44 5.58
CA GLU A 351 -4.19 -16.92 6.67
C GLU A 351 -4.47 -18.42 6.46
N LEU A 352 -4.36 -19.21 7.53
CA LEU A 352 -4.81 -20.59 7.50
C LEU A 352 -6.32 -20.64 7.68
N GLU A 353 -6.98 -21.49 6.89
CA GLU A 353 -8.42 -21.77 7.05
C GLU A 353 -8.77 -22.45 8.38
#